data_AF-A0A952X0I8-F1
#
_entry.id   AF-A0A952X0I8-F1
#
_cell.length_a   1.000
_cell.length_b   1.000
_cell.length_c   1.000
_cell.angle_alpha   90.00
_cell.angle_beta   90.00
_cell.angle_gamma   90.00
#
_symmetry.space_group_name_H-M   'P 1'
#
loop_
_entity.id
_entity.type
_entity.pdbx_description
1 polymer ?
#
loop_
_entity_poly.entity_id
_entity_poly.type
_entity_poly.pdbx_seq_one_letter_code
_entity_poly.pdbx_strand_id
1 'polypeptide(L)'
;MSQWNSGIHNRQLKEQICEIGRRVYDKGFAAANDGNISIRVGENEVLCSPTMICKGFMTPDDICAVDLDGNQIAGKRKRTSEILLHLAIMRHRPDVKAVVHCHPPHATAFAVAREPIPQCVLPEIEVFMGEVPLAPYETPGGNAFAETVVPFLKSTNTIILANHGTVSFGKDLEEAYWKTEILDAYCRILILTKQLGGSLNYLSEQKSRELLDLKKKLGFDDPRFHDENCDLCGNSAFREGYKECLPETKAFEAPPSYPAYLQSAGQSPSFSGVDMDAVVRLITDQVLSAIKS
;
A
#
# COMPACT_ATOMS: atom_id res chain seq x y z
N MET A 1 -23.27 26.64 19.50
CA MET A 1 -23.04 26.31 18.07
C MET A 1 -22.53 24.89 18.03
N SER A 2 -23.08 24.02 17.18
CA SER A 2 -22.62 22.62 17.05
C SER A 2 -21.10 22.60 16.92
N GLN A 3 -20.42 21.84 17.78
CA GLN A 3 -18.96 21.66 17.74
C GLN A 3 -18.49 21.03 16.41
N TRP A 4 -19.43 20.56 15.60
CA TRP A 4 -19.24 19.80 14.38
C TRP A 4 -19.92 20.52 13.21
N ASN A 5 -19.15 21.10 12.29
CA ASN A 5 -19.64 21.98 11.21
C ASN A 5 -18.89 21.80 9.88
N SER A 6 -17.93 20.87 9.75
CA SER A 6 -17.02 20.83 8.59
C SER A 6 -17.44 19.93 7.43
N GLY A 7 -18.50 19.13 7.56
CA GLY A 7 -19.03 18.38 6.41
C GLY A 7 -19.72 17.05 6.73
N ILE A 8 -19.92 16.72 8.00
CA ILE A 8 -20.59 15.46 8.41
C ILE A 8 -22.03 15.31 7.88
N HIS A 9 -22.66 16.41 7.49
CA HIS A 9 -23.99 16.44 6.86
C HIS A 9 -23.94 16.57 5.33
N ASN A 10 -22.75 16.55 4.72
CA ASN A 10 -22.59 16.65 3.28
C ASN A 10 -23.15 15.40 2.60
N ARG A 11 -24.31 15.54 1.96
CA ARG A 11 -25.01 14.46 1.27
C ARG A 11 -24.21 13.91 0.08
N GLN A 12 -23.57 14.79 -0.70
CA GLN A 12 -22.77 14.39 -1.86
C GLN A 12 -21.60 13.47 -1.46
N LEU A 13 -20.89 13.79 -0.39
CA LEU A 13 -19.79 12.93 0.09
C LEU A 13 -20.30 11.56 0.55
N LYS A 14 -21.47 11.51 1.19
CA LYS A 14 -22.11 10.25 1.57
C LYS A 14 -22.53 9.42 0.36
N GLU A 15 -23.09 10.08 -0.66
CA GLU A 15 -23.43 9.46 -1.95
C GLU A 15 -22.18 8.91 -2.66
N GLN A 16 -21.05 9.63 -2.60
CA GLN A 16 -19.77 9.15 -3.13
C GLN A 16 -19.24 7.93 -2.37
N ILE A 17 -19.36 7.87 -1.04
CA ILE A 17 -18.98 6.67 -0.28
C ILE A 17 -19.86 5.47 -0.70
N CYS A 18 -21.16 5.67 -0.86
CA CYS A 18 -22.08 4.64 -1.35
C CYS A 18 -21.70 4.16 -2.76
N GLU A 19 -21.33 5.09 -3.65
CA GLU A 19 -20.89 4.78 -5.01
C GLU A 19 -19.61 3.95 -5.02
N ILE A 20 -18.58 4.33 -4.25
CA ILE A 20 -17.36 3.51 -4.11
C ILE A 20 -17.70 2.15 -3.51
N GLY A 21 -18.58 2.09 -2.50
CA GLY A 21 -19.03 0.83 -1.90
C GLY A 21 -19.68 -0.11 -2.91
N ARG A 22 -20.50 0.44 -3.82
CA ARG A 22 -21.11 -0.28 -4.94
C ARG A 22 -20.06 -0.82 -5.91
N ARG A 23 -19.10 0.00 -6.34
CA ARG A 23 -18.04 -0.45 -7.25
C ARG A 23 -17.12 -1.51 -6.63
N VAL A 24 -16.77 -1.37 -5.35
CA VAL A 24 -16.01 -2.37 -4.59
C VAL A 24 -16.76 -3.71 -4.55
N TYR A 25 -18.06 -3.68 -4.27
CA TYR A 25 -18.90 -4.88 -4.25
C TYR A 25 -19.08 -5.50 -5.65
N ASP A 26 -19.39 -4.69 -6.67
CA ASP A 26 -19.61 -5.15 -8.04
C ASP A 26 -18.35 -5.80 -8.66
N LYS A 27 -17.15 -5.36 -8.24
CA LYS A 27 -15.87 -5.98 -8.61
C LYS A 27 -15.54 -7.27 -7.83
N GLY A 28 -16.33 -7.60 -6.81
CA GLY A 28 -16.07 -8.73 -5.91
C GLY A 28 -14.89 -8.47 -4.96
N PHE A 29 -14.55 -7.22 -4.68
CA PHE A 29 -13.47 -6.87 -3.74
C PHE A 29 -13.92 -6.88 -2.28
N ALA A 30 -15.23 -6.95 -2.04
CA ALA A 30 -15.82 -7.10 -0.73
C ALA A 30 -16.84 -8.24 -0.73
N ALA A 31 -16.65 -9.23 0.16
CA ALA A 31 -17.58 -10.32 0.37
C ALA A 31 -18.52 -10.03 1.56
N ALA A 32 -19.82 -10.24 1.34
CA ALA A 32 -20.86 -10.04 2.34
C ALA A 32 -20.87 -8.62 2.96
N ASN A 33 -20.18 -8.40 4.07
CA ASN A 33 -20.20 -7.16 4.85
C ASN A 33 -18.80 -6.63 5.23
N ASP A 34 -17.76 -7.20 4.62
CA ASP A 34 -16.37 -6.79 4.83
C ASP A 34 -16.03 -5.45 4.13
N GLY A 35 -14.76 -5.06 4.23
CA GLY A 35 -14.26 -3.79 3.74
C GLY A 35 -14.80 -2.58 4.51
N ASN A 36 -14.21 -1.42 4.25
CA ASN A 36 -14.65 -0.15 4.78
C ASN A 36 -14.04 1.03 4.03
N ILE A 37 -14.78 2.14 4.04
CA ILE A 37 -14.45 3.36 3.28
C ILE A 37 -14.57 4.54 4.24
N SER A 38 -13.62 5.47 4.19
CA SER A 38 -13.74 6.73 4.93
C SER A 38 -13.21 7.93 4.15
N ILE A 39 -13.70 9.11 4.52
CA ILE A 39 -13.19 10.39 4.04
C ILE A 39 -13.19 11.44 5.16
N ARG A 40 -12.06 12.13 5.33
CA ARG A 40 -11.88 13.27 6.24
C ARG A 40 -12.59 14.49 5.67
N VAL A 41 -13.52 15.03 6.44
CA VAL A 41 -14.37 16.17 6.04
C VAL A 41 -14.04 17.44 6.81
N GLY A 42 -13.20 17.37 7.84
CA GLY A 42 -12.77 18.52 8.61
C GLY A 42 -11.44 18.31 9.32
N GLU A 43 -11.12 19.23 10.22
CA GLU A 43 -9.91 19.10 11.06
C GLU A 43 -9.98 17.87 11.94
N ASN A 44 -11.14 17.58 12.54
CA ASN A 44 -11.32 16.45 13.46
C ASN A 44 -12.53 15.57 13.12
N GLU A 45 -12.94 15.54 11.84
CA GLU A 45 -14.17 14.84 11.42
C GLU A 45 -13.91 13.93 10.23
N VAL A 46 -14.37 12.69 10.33
CA VAL A 46 -14.25 11.67 9.28
C VAL A 46 -15.59 10.98 9.08
N LEU A 47 -16.09 10.99 7.84
CA LEU A 47 -17.21 10.13 7.43
C LEU A 47 -16.68 8.72 7.19
N CYS A 48 -17.43 7.70 7.61
CA CYS A 48 -17.05 6.31 7.37
C CYS A 48 -18.24 5.38 7.16
N SER A 49 -18.00 4.29 6.43
CA SER A 49 -18.97 3.22 6.28
C SER A 49 -19.27 2.54 7.62
N PRO A 50 -20.51 2.12 7.87
CA PRO A 50 -20.87 1.35 9.06
C PRO A 50 -20.36 -0.10 8.99
N THR A 51 -20.31 -0.75 10.15
CA THR A 51 -20.04 -2.20 10.26
C THR A 51 -21.29 -3.02 9.91
N MET A 52 -21.10 -4.31 9.61
CA MET A 52 -22.17 -5.30 9.41
C MET A 52 -23.20 -4.94 8.32
N ILE A 53 -22.75 -4.28 7.25
CA ILE A 53 -23.55 -4.05 6.05
C ILE A 53 -22.72 -4.30 4.80
N CYS A 54 -23.36 -4.85 3.76
CA CYS A 54 -22.81 -4.91 2.42
C CYS A 54 -22.53 -3.51 1.89
N LYS A 55 -21.29 -3.26 1.44
CA LYS A 55 -20.89 -1.95 0.94
C LYS A 55 -21.63 -1.56 -0.34
N GLY A 56 -22.07 -2.55 -1.13
CA GLY A 56 -22.85 -2.29 -2.34
C GLY A 56 -24.30 -1.87 -2.10
N PHE A 57 -24.83 -2.04 -0.88
CA PHE A 57 -26.22 -1.72 -0.54
C PHE A 57 -26.35 -0.58 0.47
N MET A 58 -25.27 0.16 0.72
CA MET A 58 -25.31 1.31 1.62
C MET A 58 -26.15 2.44 1.02
N THR A 59 -26.90 3.12 1.87
CA THR A 59 -27.53 4.41 1.55
C THR A 59 -26.81 5.54 2.29
N PRO A 60 -26.96 6.81 1.85
CA PRO A 60 -26.36 7.95 2.55
C PRO A 60 -26.76 8.04 4.04
N ASP A 61 -27.95 7.56 4.39
CA ASP A 61 -28.46 7.56 5.77
C ASP A 61 -27.75 6.53 6.67
N ASP A 62 -27.09 5.53 6.08
CA ASP A 62 -26.30 4.53 6.79
C ASP A 62 -24.91 5.05 7.19
N ILE A 63 -24.41 6.11 6.55
CA ILE A 63 -23.05 6.62 6.75
C ILE A 63 -22.87 7.23 8.14
N CYS A 64 -21.80 6.81 8.81
CA CYS A 64 -21.40 7.26 10.15
C CYS A 64 -20.42 8.43 10.06
N ALA A 65 -20.22 9.12 11.18
CA ALA A 65 -19.11 10.05 11.37
C ALA A 65 -18.38 9.76 12.69
N VAL A 66 -17.06 9.91 12.68
CA VAL A 66 -16.19 9.80 13.85
C VAL A 66 -15.29 11.03 13.99
N ASP A 67 -14.75 11.22 15.19
CA ASP A 67 -13.58 12.08 15.41
C ASP A 67 -12.25 11.34 15.14
N LEU A 68 -11.10 12.03 15.23
CA LEU A 68 -9.77 11.40 15.00
C LEU A 68 -9.33 10.45 16.11
N ASP A 69 -10.04 10.42 17.24
CA ASP A 69 -9.88 9.45 18.32
C ASP A 69 -10.72 8.18 18.06
N GLY A 70 -11.58 8.20 17.04
CA GLY A 70 -12.42 7.07 16.64
C GLY A 70 -13.75 6.98 17.39
N ASN A 71 -14.11 8.01 18.16
CA ASN A 71 -15.42 8.12 18.79
C ASN A 71 -16.47 8.45 17.74
N GLN A 72 -17.59 7.74 17.77
CA GLN A 72 -18.69 8.03 16.85
C GLN A 72 -19.44 9.29 17.28
N ILE A 73 -19.45 10.30 16.42
CA ILE A 73 -20.07 11.60 16.67
C ILE A 73 -21.40 11.78 15.93
N ALA A 74 -21.64 11.00 14.87
CA ALA A 74 -22.92 10.98 14.14
C ALA A 74 -23.19 9.64 13.42
N GLY A 75 -24.43 9.47 12.95
CA GLY A 75 -24.91 8.28 12.23
C GLY A 75 -25.73 7.33 13.11
N LYS A 76 -26.72 6.66 12.51
CA LYS A 76 -27.64 5.75 13.23
C LYS A 76 -27.04 4.36 13.44
N ARG A 77 -26.22 3.90 12.48
CA ARG A 77 -25.50 2.62 12.56
C ARG A 77 -24.20 2.76 13.32
N LYS A 78 -23.63 1.64 13.75
CA LYS A 78 -22.29 1.59 14.35
C LYS A 78 -21.24 1.72 13.24
N ARG A 79 -20.25 2.60 13.45
CA ARG A 79 -19.08 2.78 12.56
C ARG A 79 -18.31 1.46 12.34
N THR A 80 -17.50 1.38 11.27
CA THR A 80 -16.62 0.21 11.02
C THR A 80 -15.73 -0.14 12.22
N SER A 81 -15.48 -1.43 12.45
CA SER A 81 -14.56 -1.91 13.49
C SER A 81 -13.12 -1.41 13.29
N GLU A 82 -12.73 -1.17 12.05
CA GLU A 82 -11.33 -0.89 11.65
C GLU A 82 -11.04 0.58 11.41
N ILE A 83 -11.88 1.47 11.95
CA ILE A 83 -11.72 2.91 11.77
C ILE A 83 -10.34 3.40 12.23
N LEU A 84 -9.75 2.74 13.23
CA LEU A 84 -8.43 3.08 13.76
C LEU A 84 -7.31 2.96 12.72
N LEU A 85 -7.40 2.00 11.79
CA LEU A 85 -6.47 1.89 10.66
C LEU A 85 -6.52 3.15 9.79
N HIS A 86 -7.74 3.57 9.42
CA HIS A 86 -7.95 4.74 8.57
C HIS A 86 -7.45 6.02 9.26
N LEU A 87 -7.73 6.15 10.55
CA LEU A 87 -7.33 7.31 11.35
C LEU A 87 -5.81 7.36 11.57
N ALA A 88 -5.15 6.23 11.77
CA ALA A 88 -3.69 6.17 11.86
C ALA A 88 -3.02 6.68 10.57
N ILE A 89 -3.56 6.28 9.41
CA ILE A 89 -3.10 6.79 8.10
C ILE A 89 -3.29 8.31 8.02
N MET A 90 -4.51 8.81 8.28
CA MET A 90 -4.82 10.25 8.19
C MET A 90 -4.04 11.12 9.20
N ARG A 91 -3.67 10.57 10.36
CA ARG A 91 -2.84 11.26 11.36
C ARG A 91 -1.40 11.44 10.89
N HIS A 92 -0.81 10.41 10.27
CA HIS A 92 0.56 10.44 9.79
C HIS A 92 0.70 11.10 8.41
N ARG A 93 -0.39 11.14 7.63
CA ARG A 93 -0.43 11.72 6.28
C ARG A 93 -1.56 12.77 6.17
N PRO A 94 -1.29 14.04 6.54
CA PRO A 94 -2.28 15.12 6.47
C PRO A 94 -2.81 15.40 5.06
N ASP A 95 -2.06 15.02 4.02
CA ASP A 95 -2.45 15.11 2.61
C ASP A 95 -3.51 14.05 2.22
N VAL A 96 -3.61 12.96 2.98
CA VAL A 96 -4.59 11.91 2.76
C VAL A 96 -5.93 12.32 3.36
N LYS A 97 -6.96 12.30 2.51
CA LYS A 97 -8.34 12.51 2.96
C LYS A 97 -9.20 11.29 2.86
N ALA A 98 -8.94 10.36 1.96
CA ALA A 98 -9.78 9.18 1.78
C ALA A 98 -8.97 7.89 1.92
N VAL A 99 -9.62 6.86 2.48
CA VAL A 99 -9.04 5.55 2.68
C VAL A 99 -10.07 4.49 2.30
N VAL A 100 -9.65 3.48 1.54
CA VAL A 100 -10.44 2.31 1.15
C VAL A 100 -9.70 1.07 1.64
N HIS A 101 -10.36 0.28 2.47
CA HIS A 101 -9.91 -1.05 2.87
C HIS A 101 -10.90 -2.09 2.32
N CYS A 102 -10.37 -3.13 1.68
CA CYS A 102 -11.16 -4.25 1.16
C CYS A 102 -10.27 -5.47 0.87
N HIS A 103 -10.88 -6.54 0.37
CA HIS A 103 -10.27 -7.86 0.19
C HIS A 103 -10.26 -8.30 -1.28
N PRO A 104 -9.66 -7.53 -2.19
CA PRO A 104 -9.61 -7.88 -3.61
C PRO A 104 -8.89 -9.24 -3.81
N PRO A 105 -9.51 -10.25 -4.47
CA PRO A 105 -9.05 -11.63 -4.37
C PRO A 105 -7.61 -11.91 -4.82
N HIS A 106 -7.15 -11.24 -5.89
CA HIS A 106 -5.82 -11.49 -6.43
C HIS A 106 -4.75 -10.87 -5.55
N ALA A 107 -4.93 -9.62 -5.10
CA ALA A 107 -3.98 -9.02 -4.16
C ALA A 107 -4.01 -9.69 -2.78
N THR A 108 -5.17 -10.12 -2.30
CA THR A 108 -5.29 -10.93 -1.08
C THR A 108 -4.56 -12.27 -1.20
N ALA A 109 -4.49 -12.87 -2.40
CA ALA A 109 -3.70 -14.09 -2.61
C ALA A 109 -2.19 -13.86 -2.34
N PHE A 110 -1.63 -12.72 -2.76
CA PHE A 110 -0.26 -12.32 -2.41
C PHE A 110 -0.11 -12.09 -0.90
N ALA A 111 -1.12 -11.48 -0.26
CA ALA A 111 -1.15 -11.27 1.18
C ALA A 111 -1.06 -12.57 1.99
N VAL A 112 -1.77 -13.61 1.55
CA VAL A 112 -1.78 -14.94 2.17
C VAL A 112 -0.49 -15.70 1.86
N ALA A 113 0.01 -15.61 0.62
CA ALA A 113 1.26 -16.24 0.21
C ALA A 113 2.51 -15.61 0.85
N ARG A 114 2.36 -14.40 1.42
CA ARG A 114 3.48 -13.53 1.82
C ARG A 114 4.47 -13.26 0.69
N GLU A 115 3.93 -13.17 -0.53
CA GLU A 115 4.70 -12.89 -1.74
C GLU A 115 4.75 -11.37 -1.94
N PRO A 116 5.94 -10.77 -2.07
CA PRO A 116 6.06 -9.35 -2.41
C PRO A 116 5.56 -9.10 -3.84
N ILE A 117 5.02 -7.90 -4.08
CA ILE A 117 4.59 -7.50 -5.43
C ILE A 117 5.84 -7.16 -6.27
N PRO A 118 6.07 -7.84 -7.41
CA PRO A 118 7.18 -7.52 -8.31
C PRO A 118 7.03 -6.13 -8.93
N GLN A 119 8.14 -5.41 -9.07
CA GLN A 119 8.22 -4.14 -9.81
C GLN A 119 8.91 -4.33 -11.17
N CYS A 120 8.94 -3.28 -11.97
CA CYS A 120 9.51 -3.24 -13.32
C CYS A 120 8.91 -4.27 -14.28
N VAL A 121 7.61 -4.54 -14.18
CA VAL A 121 6.90 -5.45 -15.10
C VAL A 121 5.95 -4.67 -16.01
N LEU A 122 5.08 -3.84 -15.44
CA LEU A 122 4.07 -3.08 -16.19
C LEU A 122 4.23 -1.56 -16.00
N PRO A 123 4.15 -0.77 -17.08
CA PRO A 123 4.20 0.69 -17.04
C PRO A 123 3.22 1.33 -16.04
N GLU A 124 1.99 0.84 -15.98
CA GLU A 124 0.92 1.40 -15.15
C GLU A 124 1.27 1.35 -13.67
N ILE A 125 1.96 0.30 -13.23
CA ILE A 125 2.36 0.10 -11.83
C ILE A 125 3.50 1.05 -11.47
N GLU A 126 4.48 1.16 -12.36
CA GLU A 126 5.59 2.08 -12.15
C GLU A 126 5.13 3.53 -12.07
N VAL A 127 4.20 3.92 -12.94
CA VAL A 127 3.73 5.31 -13.04
C VAL A 127 2.71 5.66 -11.95
N PHE A 128 1.67 4.84 -11.73
CA PHE A 128 0.52 5.24 -10.90
C PHE A 128 0.56 4.73 -9.46
N MET A 129 1.36 3.71 -9.16
CA MET A 129 1.39 3.08 -7.84
C MET A 129 2.73 3.24 -7.15
N GLY A 130 3.81 2.83 -7.82
CA GLY A 130 5.10 2.66 -7.19
C GLY A 130 5.14 1.40 -6.31
N GLU A 131 5.82 1.50 -5.18
CA GLU A 131 6.09 0.37 -4.28
C GLU A 131 4.86 -0.01 -3.43
N VAL A 132 4.61 -1.31 -3.29
CA VAL A 132 3.46 -1.87 -2.55
C VAL A 132 3.96 -2.78 -1.42
N PRO A 133 4.08 -2.26 -0.18
CA PRO A 133 4.55 -3.03 0.96
C PRO A 133 3.51 -4.02 1.50
N LEU A 134 4.00 -5.04 2.21
CA LEU A 134 3.21 -6.08 2.88
C LEU A 134 3.28 -5.91 4.40
N ALA A 135 2.36 -5.18 5.02
CA ALA A 135 2.35 -4.99 6.47
C ALA A 135 2.27 -6.34 7.22
N PRO A 136 2.98 -6.47 8.36
CA PRO A 136 2.95 -7.68 9.17
C PRO A 136 1.53 -7.97 9.67
N TYR A 137 1.24 -9.25 9.89
CA TYR A 137 -0.06 -9.65 10.39
C TYR A 137 -0.28 -9.17 11.82
N GLU A 138 -1.46 -8.64 12.08
CA GLU A 138 -2.01 -8.42 13.41
C GLU A 138 -3.54 -8.59 13.33
N THR A 139 -4.15 -8.91 14.46
CA THR A 139 -5.59 -9.08 14.62
C THR A 139 -6.34 -7.78 14.28
N PRO A 140 -7.24 -7.79 13.28
CA PRO A 140 -7.94 -6.58 12.83
C PRO A 140 -8.74 -5.85 13.92
N GLY A 141 -8.84 -4.52 13.77
CA GLY A 141 -9.73 -3.66 14.57
C GLY A 141 -9.11 -3.01 15.82
N GLY A 142 -7.91 -3.42 16.25
CA GLY A 142 -7.19 -2.81 17.37
C GLY A 142 -6.15 -1.75 16.95
N ASN A 143 -5.64 -0.98 17.92
CA ASN A 143 -4.53 -0.05 17.68
C ASN A 143 -3.26 -0.77 17.22
N ALA A 144 -2.96 -1.96 17.77
CA ALA A 144 -1.81 -2.75 17.34
C ALA A 144 -1.83 -3.01 15.83
N PHE A 145 -3.01 -3.32 15.27
CA PHE A 145 -3.19 -3.50 13.83
C PHE A 145 -2.99 -2.20 13.05
N ALA A 146 -3.52 -1.08 13.54
CA ALA A 146 -3.33 0.23 12.90
C ALA A 146 -1.85 0.68 12.90
N GLU A 147 -1.07 0.33 13.91
CA GLU A 147 0.36 0.64 13.99
C GLU A 147 1.20 -0.17 12.99
N THR A 148 0.71 -1.31 12.48
CA THR A 148 1.46 -2.14 11.52
C THR A 148 1.74 -1.43 10.20
N VAL A 149 0.90 -0.47 9.79
CA VAL A 149 1.06 0.24 8.52
C VAL A 149 1.92 1.50 8.64
N VAL A 150 2.07 2.05 9.84
CA VAL A 150 2.74 3.35 10.09
C VAL A 150 4.15 3.44 9.51
N PRO A 151 5.02 2.42 9.64
CA PRO A 151 6.37 2.47 9.07
C PRO A 151 6.40 2.68 7.55
N PHE A 152 5.33 2.31 6.84
CA PHE A 152 5.27 2.34 5.38
C PHE A 152 4.64 3.61 4.80
N LEU A 153 4.00 4.44 5.63
CA LEU A 153 3.13 5.53 5.16
C LEU A 153 3.87 6.66 4.44
N LYS A 154 5.19 6.75 4.55
CA LYS A 154 5.98 7.78 3.84
C LYS A 154 6.14 7.48 2.35
N SER A 155 6.09 6.21 1.97
CA SER A 155 6.63 5.76 0.67
C SER A 155 5.57 5.26 -0.30
N THR A 156 4.33 5.10 0.16
CA THR A 156 3.27 4.52 -0.66
C THR A 156 1.91 5.09 -0.31
N ASN A 157 0.95 4.76 -1.16
CA ASN A 157 -0.46 4.98 -0.95
C ASN A 157 -1.29 3.70 -1.03
N THR A 158 -0.64 2.53 -1.02
CA THR A 158 -1.29 1.23 -1.11
C THR A 158 -0.46 0.20 -0.36
N ILE A 159 -1.10 -0.53 0.55
CA ILE A 159 -0.44 -1.49 1.43
C ILE A 159 -1.24 -2.79 1.40
N ILE A 160 -0.55 -3.90 1.21
CA ILE A 160 -1.11 -5.24 1.43
C ILE A 160 -0.98 -5.59 2.91
N LEU A 161 -2.02 -6.16 3.49
CA LEU A 161 -2.09 -6.57 4.89
C LEU A 161 -2.02 -8.09 4.94
N ALA A 162 -0.92 -8.64 5.48
CA ALA A 162 -0.67 -10.08 5.48
C ALA A 162 -1.87 -10.88 6.03
N ASN A 163 -2.24 -11.99 5.38
CA ASN A 163 -3.41 -12.83 5.72
C ASN A 163 -4.74 -12.07 5.90
N HIS A 164 -4.92 -10.92 5.25
CA HIS A 164 -6.11 -10.10 5.43
C HIS A 164 -6.64 -9.50 4.13
N GLY A 165 -5.94 -8.52 3.55
CA GLY A 165 -6.38 -7.85 2.33
C GLY A 165 -5.56 -6.62 2.01
N THR A 166 -6.19 -5.50 1.64
CA THR A 166 -5.48 -4.29 1.19
C THR A 166 -6.04 -3.03 1.81
N VAL A 167 -5.20 -2.01 1.97
CA VAL A 167 -5.62 -0.64 2.28
C VAL A 167 -4.97 0.32 1.31
N SER A 168 -5.77 1.20 0.73
CA SER A 168 -5.35 2.22 -0.23
C SER A 168 -5.87 3.58 0.21
N PHE A 169 -5.14 4.63 -0.14
CA PHE A 169 -5.45 5.97 0.34
C PHE A 169 -5.02 7.08 -0.61
N GLY A 170 -5.70 8.22 -0.54
CA GLY A 170 -5.50 9.34 -1.48
C GLY A 170 -6.14 10.63 -1.01
N LYS A 171 -6.06 11.67 -1.85
CA LYS A 171 -6.64 12.99 -1.56
C LYS A 171 -8.17 13.01 -1.68
N ASP A 172 -8.74 12.01 -2.34
CA ASP A 172 -10.17 11.82 -2.54
C ASP A 172 -10.51 10.32 -2.71
N LEU A 173 -11.82 10.03 -2.69
CA LEU A 173 -12.37 8.67 -2.72
C LEU A 173 -12.04 7.91 -4.02
N GLU A 174 -11.99 8.60 -5.16
CA GLU A 174 -11.67 7.97 -6.46
C GLU A 174 -10.20 7.57 -6.50
N GLU A 175 -9.29 8.43 -6.06
CA GLU A 175 -7.85 8.12 -6.05
C GLU A 175 -7.54 6.93 -5.12
N ALA A 176 -8.17 6.87 -3.94
CA ALA A 176 -8.04 5.72 -3.05
C ALA A 176 -8.58 4.44 -3.71
N TYR A 177 -9.77 4.50 -4.32
CA TYR A 177 -10.38 3.34 -4.98
C TYR A 177 -9.58 2.84 -6.19
N TRP A 178 -9.13 3.73 -7.08
CA TRP A 178 -8.36 3.35 -8.28
C TRP A 178 -7.08 2.59 -7.92
N LYS A 179 -6.42 2.96 -6.82
CA LYS A 179 -5.25 2.23 -6.33
C LYS A 179 -5.56 0.77 -6.01
N THR A 180 -6.70 0.48 -5.39
CA THR A 180 -7.16 -0.89 -5.17
C THR A 180 -7.43 -1.60 -6.50
N GLU A 181 -8.11 -0.95 -7.44
CA GLU A 181 -8.40 -1.56 -8.76
C GLU A 181 -7.13 -1.90 -9.54
N ILE A 182 -6.17 -0.96 -9.59
CA ILE A 182 -4.89 -1.16 -10.28
C ILE A 182 -4.12 -2.31 -9.63
N LEU A 183 -4.09 -2.38 -8.30
CA LEU A 183 -3.34 -3.41 -7.59
C LEU A 183 -3.91 -4.80 -7.87
N ASP A 184 -5.22 -4.97 -7.75
CA ASP A 184 -5.82 -6.29 -7.98
C ASP A 184 -5.71 -6.73 -9.45
N ALA A 185 -5.90 -5.79 -10.39
CA ALA A 185 -5.71 -6.06 -11.81
C ALA A 185 -4.28 -6.53 -12.10
N TYR A 186 -3.28 -5.91 -11.46
CA TYR A 186 -1.89 -6.32 -11.62
C TYR A 186 -1.59 -7.68 -11.01
N CYS A 187 -2.02 -7.91 -9.77
CA CYS A 187 -1.90 -9.22 -9.11
C CYS A 187 -2.54 -10.32 -9.94
N ARG A 188 -3.69 -10.05 -10.56
CA ARG A 188 -4.34 -10.98 -11.50
C ARG A 188 -3.45 -11.29 -12.71
N ILE A 189 -2.86 -10.27 -13.33
CA ILE A 189 -1.95 -10.46 -14.48
C ILE A 189 -0.74 -11.30 -14.08
N LEU A 190 -0.15 -11.06 -12.92
CA LEU A 190 1.00 -11.85 -12.42
C LEU A 190 0.63 -13.32 -12.21
N ILE A 191 -0.51 -13.59 -11.56
CA ILE A 191 -1.02 -14.94 -11.37
C ILE A 191 -1.27 -15.63 -12.71
N LEU A 192 -1.94 -14.96 -13.65
CA LEU A 192 -2.22 -15.49 -14.99
C LEU A 192 -0.92 -15.75 -15.77
N THR A 193 0.07 -14.87 -15.67
CA THR A 193 1.38 -15.03 -16.31
C THR A 193 2.07 -16.30 -15.83
N LYS A 194 2.04 -16.56 -14.51
CA LYS A 194 2.58 -17.79 -13.94
C LYS A 194 1.81 -19.03 -14.41
N GLN A 195 0.48 -18.95 -14.47
CA GLN A 195 -0.37 -20.06 -14.94
C GLN A 195 -0.14 -20.42 -16.41
N LEU A 196 0.24 -19.46 -17.26
CA LEU A 196 0.65 -19.71 -18.63
C LEU A 196 2.00 -20.42 -18.74
N GLY A 197 2.71 -20.64 -17.63
CA GLY A 197 4.05 -21.24 -17.58
C GLY A 197 5.17 -20.27 -17.93
N GLY A 198 4.87 -18.97 -18.03
CA GLY A 198 5.88 -17.93 -18.29
C GLY A 198 6.66 -17.53 -17.03
N SER A 199 7.90 -17.10 -17.22
CA SER A 199 8.62 -16.28 -16.25
C SER A 199 8.22 -14.81 -16.40
N LEU A 200 8.50 -13.98 -15.39
CA LEU A 200 8.29 -12.54 -15.51
C LEU A 200 9.35 -11.95 -16.43
N ASN A 201 8.90 -11.25 -17.47
CA ASN A 201 9.79 -10.47 -18.33
C ASN A 201 9.88 -9.05 -17.79
N TYR A 202 10.95 -8.78 -17.06
CA TYR A 202 11.20 -7.45 -16.50
C TYR A 202 11.59 -6.44 -17.58
N LEU A 203 11.15 -5.19 -17.39
CA LEU A 203 11.56 -4.04 -18.17
C LEU A 203 13.06 -3.78 -17.94
N SER A 204 13.77 -3.46 -19.03
CA SER A 204 15.17 -3.04 -18.96
C SER A 204 15.33 -1.78 -18.11
N GLU A 205 16.50 -1.58 -17.50
CA GLU A 205 16.86 -0.38 -16.74
C GLU A 205 16.45 0.92 -17.46
N GLN A 206 16.80 1.05 -18.75
CA GLN A 206 16.47 2.22 -19.54
C GLN A 206 14.96 2.51 -19.56
N LYS A 207 14.14 1.49 -19.79
CA LYS A 207 12.68 1.63 -19.82
C LYS A 207 12.10 1.92 -18.44
N SER A 208 12.64 1.33 -17.38
CA SER A 208 12.23 1.65 -16.01
C SER A 208 12.52 3.12 -15.67
N ARG A 209 13.69 3.66 -16.09
CA ARG A 209 14.02 5.09 -15.93
C ARG A 209 13.09 6.00 -16.75
N GLU A 210 12.79 5.65 -18.00
CA GLU A 210 11.84 6.40 -18.84
C GLU A 210 10.44 6.50 -18.19
N LEU A 211 9.99 5.44 -17.51
CA LEU A 211 8.72 5.45 -16.78
C LEU A 211 8.76 6.33 -15.53
N LEU A 212 9.88 6.37 -14.82
CA LEU A 212 10.09 7.29 -13.70
C LEU A 212 10.13 8.75 -14.16
N ASP A 213 10.75 9.04 -15.29
CA ASP A 213 10.72 10.38 -15.91
C ASP A 213 9.28 10.78 -16.29
N LEU A 214 8.50 9.84 -16.84
CA LEU A 214 7.09 10.05 -17.14
C LEU A 214 6.27 10.32 -15.86
N LYS A 215 6.48 9.53 -14.81
CA LYS A 215 5.83 9.70 -13.50
C LYS A 215 6.08 11.10 -12.94
N LYS A 216 7.34 11.54 -12.97
CA LYS A 216 7.76 12.88 -12.55
C LYS A 216 7.11 13.98 -13.39
N LYS A 217 7.04 13.80 -14.72
CA LYS A 217 6.38 14.74 -15.63
C LYS A 217 4.88 14.87 -15.39
N LEU A 218 4.23 13.78 -14.97
CA LEU A 218 2.81 13.77 -14.60
C LEU A 218 2.54 14.36 -13.20
N GLY A 219 3.58 14.70 -12.45
CA GLY A 219 3.47 15.32 -11.13
C GLY A 219 3.20 14.35 -9.99
N PHE A 220 3.40 13.04 -10.20
CA PHE A 220 3.36 12.07 -9.12
C PHE A 220 4.71 12.05 -8.41
N ASP A 221 4.67 11.97 -7.09
CA ASP A 221 5.85 11.77 -6.26
C ASP A 221 6.19 10.27 -6.14
N ASP A 222 7.45 9.95 -5.91
CA ASP A 222 7.95 8.58 -5.74
C ASP A 222 9.20 8.60 -4.83
N PRO A 223 9.32 7.66 -3.87
CA PRO A 223 10.52 7.55 -3.04
C PRO A 223 11.83 7.48 -3.82
N ARG A 224 11.82 6.84 -5.01
CA ARG A 224 13.00 6.71 -5.90
C ARG A 224 13.54 8.05 -6.37
N PHE A 225 12.77 9.13 -6.29
CA PHE A 225 13.24 10.48 -6.65
C PHE A 225 14.12 11.11 -5.57
N HIS A 226 14.13 10.56 -4.36
CA HIS A 226 14.73 11.21 -3.19
C HIS A 226 15.80 10.37 -2.50
N ASP A 227 15.90 9.07 -2.82
CA ASP A 227 16.86 8.14 -2.20
C ASP A 227 17.92 7.65 -3.19
N GLU A 228 19.19 7.92 -2.88
CA GLU A 228 20.36 7.52 -3.68
C GLU A 228 20.69 6.02 -3.56
N ASN A 229 20.14 5.31 -2.57
CA ASN A 229 20.38 3.89 -2.31
C ASN A 229 19.19 2.99 -2.69
N CYS A 230 18.21 3.54 -3.41
CA CYS A 230 16.98 2.87 -3.78
C CYS A 230 17.13 2.14 -5.13
N ASP A 231 17.09 0.81 -5.12
CA ASP A 231 17.11 -0.01 -6.34
C ASP A 231 15.83 0.21 -7.16
N LEU A 232 15.95 0.48 -8.46
CA LEU A 232 14.80 0.84 -9.31
C LEU A 232 13.69 -0.21 -9.34
N CYS A 233 14.08 -1.48 -9.30
CA CYS A 233 13.16 -2.62 -9.32
C CYS A 233 13.14 -3.36 -7.98
N GLY A 234 13.94 -2.89 -7.03
CA GLY A 234 14.01 -3.42 -5.70
C GLY A 234 12.95 -2.78 -4.82
N ASN A 235 12.39 -3.63 -3.98
CA ASN A 235 11.52 -3.26 -2.89
C ASN A 235 12.39 -2.71 -1.74
N SER A 236 13.00 -1.53 -1.94
CA SER A 236 13.96 -0.94 -0.99
C SER A 236 13.31 -0.30 0.24
N ALA A 237 12.03 0.09 0.20
CA ALA A 237 11.33 0.58 1.38
C ALA A 237 11.13 -0.51 2.46
N PHE A 238 11.35 -1.78 2.10
CA PHE A 238 11.21 -2.94 2.98
C PHE A 238 12.38 -3.10 3.94
N ARG A 239 13.50 -2.36 3.79
CA ARG A 239 14.64 -2.49 4.72
C ARG A 239 14.39 -1.83 6.07
N GLU A 240 13.56 -0.78 6.13
CA GLU A 240 13.37 0.01 7.36
C GLU A 240 12.09 -0.36 8.14
N GLY A 241 11.05 -0.87 7.46
CA GLY A 241 9.73 -1.12 8.06
C GLY A 241 9.58 -2.45 8.79
N TYR A 242 10.43 -3.44 8.51
CA TYR A 242 10.35 -4.77 9.12
C TYR A 242 11.41 -4.94 10.20
N LYS A 243 10.99 -5.38 11.38
CA LYS A 243 11.91 -5.84 12.44
C LYS A 243 12.14 -7.35 12.34
N GLU A 244 11.10 -8.09 11.97
CA GLU A 244 11.07 -9.55 11.85
C GLU A 244 10.12 -9.96 10.72
N CYS A 245 10.20 -11.21 10.25
CA CYS A 245 9.29 -11.80 9.26
C CYS A 245 9.21 -11.05 7.91
N LEU A 246 10.38 -10.81 7.29
CA LEU A 246 10.47 -10.26 5.95
C LEU A 246 9.69 -11.13 4.93
N PRO A 247 8.97 -10.51 3.97
CA PRO A 247 8.41 -11.23 2.83
C PRO A 247 9.55 -11.90 2.03
N GLU A 248 9.30 -13.12 1.56
CA GLU A 248 10.26 -13.88 0.77
C GLU A 248 9.66 -14.16 -0.60
N THR A 249 10.36 -13.76 -1.67
CA THR A 249 9.95 -14.08 -3.04
C THR A 249 10.07 -15.57 -3.29
N LYS A 250 8.95 -16.24 -3.58
CA LYS A 250 8.86 -17.70 -3.82
C LYS A 250 8.21 -18.02 -5.14
N ALA A 251 7.14 -17.31 -5.49
CA ALA A 251 6.34 -17.60 -6.67
C ALA A 251 6.98 -17.06 -7.96
N PHE A 252 7.68 -15.92 -7.87
CA PHE A 252 8.27 -15.23 -9.01
C PHE A 252 9.81 -15.21 -8.94
N GLU A 253 10.46 -15.08 -10.08
CA GLU A 253 11.92 -14.85 -10.12
C GLU A 253 12.23 -13.49 -9.52
N ALA A 254 13.37 -13.35 -8.84
CA ALA A 254 13.76 -12.07 -8.26
C ALA A 254 13.89 -10.99 -9.36
N PRO A 255 13.44 -9.75 -9.08
CA PRO A 255 13.63 -8.66 -10.03
C PRO A 255 15.11 -8.39 -10.28
N PRO A 256 15.48 -7.86 -11.47
CA PRO A 256 16.83 -7.40 -11.71
C PRO A 256 17.18 -6.27 -10.73
N SER A 257 18.43 -6.21 -10.28
CA SER A 257 18.90 -5.08 -9.48
C SER A 257 19.50 -4.02 -10.40
N TYR A 258 18.98 -2.79 -10.31
CA TYR A 258 19.47 -1.66 -11.09
C TYR A 258 19.96 -0.52 -10.19
N PRO A 259 20.96 0.27 -10.64
CA PRO A 259 21.42 1.44 -9.91
C PRO A 259 20.27 2.40 -9.63
N ALA A 260 20.35 3.12 -8.52
CA ALA A 260 19.29 4.04 -8.13
C ALA A 260 18.97 5.07 -9.21
N TYR A 261 17.75 5.61 -9.18
CA TYR A 261 17.30 6.60 -10.15
C TYR A 261 18.25 7.82 -10.20
N LEU A 262 18.75 8.25 -9.04
CA LEU A 262 19.69 9.37 -8.89
C LEU A 262 21.12 9.03 -9.36
N GLN A 263 21.45 7.76 -9.55
CA GLN A 263 22.75 7.31 -10.05
C GLN A 263 22.76 7.24 -11.58
N SER A 264 23.92 7.50 -12.20
CA SER A 264 24.12 7.44 -13.65
C SER A 264 23.86 6.03 -14.20
N ALA A 265 23.10 5.91 -15.30
CA ALA A 265 22.91 4.63 -15.97
C ALA A 265 24.27 4.01 -16.36
N GLY A 266 24.50 2.75 -15.96
CA GLY A 266 25.75 2.03 -16.22
C GLY A 266 26.90 2.25 -15.22
N GLN A 267 26.71 3.02 -14.15
CA GLN A 267 27.61 2.97 -13.00
C GLN A 267 27.17 1.83 -12.08
N SER A 268 27.71 0.63 -12.27
CA SER A 268 27.81 -0.32 -11.16
C SER A 268 28.58 0.37 -10.03
N PRO A 269 28.28 0.14 -8.75
CA PRO A 269 29.14 0.63 -7.68
C PRO A 269 30.54 0.10 -7.93
N SER A 270 31.44 0.96 -8.41
CA SER A 270 32.84 0.60 -8.52
C SER A 270 33.37 0.57 -7.11
N PHE A 271 33.59 -0.62 -6.55
CA PHE A 271 34.48 -0.83 -5.42
C PHE A 271 35.94 -0.58 -5.82
N SER A 272 36.21 0.44 -6.64
CA SER A 272 37.55 0.86 -7.01
C SER A 272 38.20 1.50 -5.79
N GLY A 273 38.81 0.66 -4.96
CA GLY A 273 39.51 1.05 -3.74
C GLY A 273 39.26 0.13 -2.54
N VAL A 274 38.31 -0.82 -2.62
CA VAL A 274 38.07 -1.78 -1.54
C VAL A 274 38.59 -3.14 -1.98
N ASP A 275 39.63 -3.61 -1.29
CA ASP A 275 40.15 -4.97 -1.46
C ASP A 275 39.07 -5.97 -1.02
N MET A 276 38.38 -6.53 -2.00
CA MET A 276 37.29 -7.48 -1.77
C MET A 276 37.75 -8.71 -1.01
N ASP A 277 39.01 -9.13 -1.16
CA ASP A 277 39.56 -10.26 -0.40
C ASP A 277 39.73 -9.90 1.08
N ALA A 278 40.07 -8.65 1.38
CA ALA A 278 40.15 -8.15 2.75
C ALA A 278 38.77 -8.09 3.41
N VAL A 279 37.74 -7.64 2.69
CA VAL A 279 36.36 -7.59 3.19
C VAL A 279 35.79 -8.99 3.40
N VAL A 280 36.00 -9.91 2.45
CA VAL A 280 35.55 -11.30 2.57
C VAL A 280 36.23 -11.98 3.76
N ARG A 281 37.53 -11.76 3.98
CA ARG A 281 38.23 -12.28 5.17
C ARG A 281 37.64 -11.73 6.47
N LEU A 282 37.40 -10.42 6.54
CA LEU A 282 36.91 -9.77 7.75
C LEU A 282 35.50 -10.27 8.13
N ILE A 283 34.62 -10.45 7.13
CA ILE A 283 33.29 -11.04 7.33
C ILE A 283 33.40 -12.51 7.75
N THR A 284 34.26 -13.28 7.10
CA THR A 284 34.48 -14.70 7.41
C THR A 284 34.97 -14.88 8.84
N ASP A 285 35.93 -14.06 9.28
CA ASP A 285 36.47 -14.11 10.63
C ASP A 285 35.42 -13.73 11.69
N GLN A 286 34.58 -12.73 11.41
CA GLN A 286 33.46 -12.37 12.29
C GLN A 286 32.43 -13.50 12.40
N VAL A 287 32.03 -14.11 11.28
CA VAL A 287 31.08 -15.23 11.27
C VAL A 287 31.66 -16.44 12.02
N LEU A 288 32.93 -16.79 11.80
CA LEU A 288 33.59 -17.88 12.51
C LEU A 288 33.75 -17.61 14.01
N SER A 289 33.93 -16.36 14.42
CA SER A 289 33.98 -15.99 15.84
C SER A 289 32.62 -16.13 16.53
N ALA A 290 31.54 -15.78 15.83
CA ALA A 290 30.18 -15.89 16.34
C ALA A 290 29.71 -17.36 16.45
N ILE A 291 30.21 -18.26 15.60
CA ILE A 291 29.90 -19.70 15.65
C ILE A 291 30.66 -20.43 16.78
N LYS A 292 31.75 -19.84 17.30
CA LYS A 292 32.54 -20.41 18.40
C LYS A 292 32.13 -19.89 19.79
N SER A 293 31.07 -19.09 19.87
CA SER A 293 30.47 -18.54 21.10
C SER A 293 29.18 -19.27 21.43
#